data_AF-A0A158KUX9-F1
#
_entry.id   AF-A0A158KUX9-F1
#
_cell.length_a   1.000
_cell.length_b   1.000
_cell.length_c   1.000
_cell.angle_alpha   90.00
_cell.angle_beta   90.00
_cell.angle_gamma   90.00
#
_symmetry.space_group_name_H-M   'P 1'
#
loop_
_entity.id
_entity.type
_entity.pdbx_description
1 polymer ?
#
loop_
_entity_poly.entity_id
_entity_poly.type
_entity_poly.pdbx_seq_one_letter_code
_entity_poly.pdbx_strand_id
1 'polypeptide(L)'
;MSSVATFLDKDGTLLEDVPYSVDPNAMKLAPGAREALAIFADVGALIFVISNQGGGARGRFEIGALDGVEYSHLTGGYAGGQAEFVRVPFADTTHIKIPDGLTDEQVLFLGDIFPTGWQAAVNCDIEPTDTVAIWGAGPVGQMAIRSALLLGAKQVIVIDRVPERLAMAKVAGAITINFDDESVLDRLKELTGGKGPEKCIDAVGMESHATRSFDAIYDRVKQAVMLETDRPHVLREMIYVCRPAGTLSVPGVYGGLIDKIPFGASMNKGLTWKMGQTHVNRWTDDLLRRIQEGQIDPSFVITHTVPLEEGPGMYKTFRDKEDGCIKVVLKL
;
A
#
# COMPACT_ATOMS: atom_id res chain seq x y z
N MET A 1 19.72 34.75 -17.58
CA MET A 1 18.33 35.11 -17.94
C MET A 1 17.45 34.05 -17.31
N SER A 2 16.44 34.44 -16.52
CA SER A 2 15.49 33.50 -15.94
C SER A 2 14.55 33.01 -17.04
N SER A 3 14.61 31.72 -17.39
CA SER A 3 13.65 31.09 -18.29
C SER A 3 12.28 31.06 -17.59
N VAL A 4 11.25 31.60 -18.23
CA VAL A 4 9.87 31.47 -17.73
C VAL A 4 9.39 30.05 -18.04
N ALA A 5 8.79 29.36 -17.08
CA ALA A 5 8.18 28.05 -17.30
C ALA A 5 6.68 28.13 -17.05
N THR A 6 5.89 27.56 -17.96
CA THR A 6 4.43 27.53 -17.89
C THR A 6 3.94 26.09 -17.77
N PHE A 7 3.15 25.84 -16.75
CA PHE A 7 2.63 24.53 -16.39
C PHE A 7 1.12 24.49 -16.68
N LEU A 8 0.69 23.60 -17.57
CA LEU A 8 -0.68 23.58 -18.12
C LEU A 8 -1.33 22.22 -17.87
N ASP A 9 -2.53 22.22 -17.29
CA ASP A 9 -3.32 21.00 -17.10
C ASP A 9 -3.81 20.46 -18.46
N LYS A 10 -3.94 19.13 -18.59
CA LYS A 10 -4.34 18.53 -19.87
C LYS A 10 -5.84 18.70 -20.11
N ASP A 11 -6.65 18.32 -19.12
CA ASP A 11 -8.10 18.17 -19.26
C ASP A 11 -8.82 19.48 -18.89
N GLY A 12 -9.72 19.96 -19.75
CA GLY A 12 -10.45 21.21 -19.55
C GLY A 12 -9.62 22.51 -19.70
N THR A 13 -8.32 22.40 -19.96
CA THR A 13 -7.41 23.56 -20.18
C THR A 13 -6.79 23.53 -21.58
N LEU A 14 -6.15 22.43 -21.98
CA LEU A 14 -5.55 22.30 -23.32
C LEU A 14 -6.41 21.49 -24.29
N LEU A 15 -7.16 20.51 -23.77
CA LEU A 15 -8.09 19.69 -24.54
C LEU A 15 -9.52 19.94 -24.07
N GLU A 16 -10.47 19.89 -25.01
CA GLU A 16 -11.89 19.75 -24.67
C GLU A 16 -12.05 18.49 -23.81
N ASP A 17 -12.83 18.60 -22.74
CA ASP A 17 -13.02 17.51 -21.79
C ASP A 17 -13.73 16.33 -22.49
N VAL A 18 -13.02 15.23 -22.70
CA VAL A 18 -13.51 14.04 -23.36
C VAL A 18 -13.43 12.83 -22.42
N PRO A 19 -14.49 12.01 -22.32
CA PRO A 19 -14.42 10.78 -21.57
C PRO A 19 -13.41 9.83 -22.22
N TYR A 20 -12.31 9.54 -21.52
CA TYR A 20 -11.30 8.54 -21.86
C TYR A 20 -10.52 8.79 -23.17
N SER A 21 -9.25 9.19 -23.03
CA SER A 21 -8.32 9.47 -24.14
C SER A 21 -7.69 8.20 -24.75
N VAL A 22 -8.49 7.32 -25.35
CA VAL A 22 -8.00 6.14 -26.11
C VAL A 22 -8.11 6.29 -27.63
N ASP A 23 -8.89 7.24 -28.13
CA ASP A 23 -8.93 7.57 -29.55
C ASP A 23 -8.24 8.91 -29.82
N PRO A 24 -7.04 8.91 -30.44
CA PRO A 24 -6.35 10.15 -30.83
C PRO A 24 -7.18 11.06 -31.73
N ASN A 25 -8.16 10.51 -32.46
CA ASN A 25 -9.03 11.28 -33.35
C ASN A 25 -10.14 12.04 -32.61
N ALA A 26 -10.43 11.67 -31.36
CA ALA A 26 -11.40 12.36 -30.51
C ALA A 26 -10.80 13.56 -29.76
N MET A 27 -9.47 13.72 -29.79
CA MET A 27 -8.78 14.81 -29.12
C MET A 27 -8.95 16.13 -29.86
N LYS A 28 -9.69 17.07 -29.26
CA LYS A 28 -9.83 18.44 -29.74
C LYS A 28 -9.16 19.40 -28.78
N LEU A 29 -8.43 20.37 -29.32
CA LEU A 29 -7.89 21.46 -28.51
C LEU A 29 -9.05 22.29 -27.97
N ALA A 30 -8.97 22.66 -26.69
CA ALA A 30 -9.90 23.62 -26.13
C ALA A 30 -9.82 24.96 -26.90
N PRO A 31 -10.93 25.71 -27.05
CA PRO A 31 -10.92 26.99 -27.73
C PRO A 31 -9.83 27.94 -27.18
N GLY A 32 -8.98 28.49 -28.06
CA GLY A 32 -7.90 29.40 -27.67
C GLY A 32 -6.61 28.73 -27.16
N ALA A 33 -6.61 27.39 -26.97
CA ALA A 33 -5.43 26.69 -26.45
C ALA A 33 -4.23 26.76 -27.40
N ARG A 34 -4.47 26.71 -28.73
CA ARG A 34 -3.40 26.80 -29.74
C ARG A 34 -2.74 28.18 -29.73
N GLU A 35 -3.55 29.23 -29.69
CA GLU A 35 -3.11 30.62 -29.67
C GLU A 35 -2.34 30.92 -28.39
N ALA A 36 -2.82 30.44 -27.24
CA ALA A 36 -2.13 30.57 -25.96
C ALA A 36 -0.76 29.86 -25.95
N LEU A 37 -0.69 28.62 -26.47
CA LEU A 37 0.58 27.88 -26.58
C LEU A 37 1.59 28.57 -27.50
N ALA A 38 1.12 29.18 -28.61
CA ALA A 38 1.98 29.95 -29.50
C ALA A 38 2.55 31.20 -28.81
N ILE A 39 1.73 31.92 -28.04
CA ILE A 39 2.18 33.08 -27.25
C ILE A 39 3.25 32.66 -26.22
N PHE A 40 3.05 31.53 -25.54
CA PHE A 40 4.04 31.01 -24.58
C PHE A 40 5.36 30.61 -25.26
N ALA A 41 5.29 30.00 -26.44
CA ALA A 41 6.48 29.67 -27.22
C ALA A 41 7.24 30.91 -27.69
N ASP A 42 6.53 31.95 -28.16
CA ASP A 42 7.12 33.20 -28.66
C ASP A 42 7.87 33.99 -27.58
N VAL A 43 7.43 33.89 -26.32
CA VAL A 43 8.13 34.50 -25.18
C VAL A 43 9.25 33.62 -24.61
N GLY A 44 9.56 32.50 -25.28
CA GLY A 44 10.62 31.57 -24.87
C GLY A 44 10.29 30.80 -23.59
N ALA A 45 9.00 30.63 -23.26
CA ALA A 45 8.61 29.89 -22.06
C ALA A 45 8.75 28.38 -22.29
N LEU A 46 9.28 27.67 -21.29
CA LEU A 46 9.27 26.21 -21.26
C LEU A 46 7.84 25.74 -20.93
N ILE A 47 7.21 24.99 -21.84
CA ILE A 47 5.82 24.53 -21.68
C ILE A 47 5.82 23.09 -21.17
N PHE A 48 5.13 22.86 -20.06
CA PHE A 48 4.98 21.55 -19.43
C PHE A 48 3.51 21.18 -19.28
N VAL A 49 3.11 20.03 -19.85
CA VAL A 49 1.75 19.49 -19.79
C VAL A 49 1.64 18.44 -18.69
N ILE A 50 0.55 18.46 -17.94
CA ILE A 50 0.52 17.97 -16.57
C ILE A 50 -0.82 17.23 -16.23
N SER A 51 -0.82 16.08 -15.52
CA SER A 51 -2.05 15.30 -15.10
C SER A 51 -2.00 14.71 -13.65
N ASN A 52 -3.16 14.48 -12.95
CA ASN A 52 -3.23 14.54 -11.46
C ASN A 52 -4.08 13.53 -10.49
N GLN A 53 -3.50 12.47 -9.81
CA GLN A 53 -3.96 11.41 -8.79
C GLN A 53 -4.21 11.82 -7.30
N GLY A 54 -4.99 12.86 -6.98
CA GLY A 54 -5.13 13.34 -5.58
C GLY A 54 -6.37 12.90 -4.83
N GLY A 55 -7.29 12.20 -5.50
CA GLY A 55 -8.69 12.11 -5.10
C GLY A 55 -8.92 11.29 -3.83
N GLY A 56 -8.09 10.27 -3.62
CA GLY A 56 -8.15 9.25 -2.56
C GLY A 56 -8.58 9.76 -1.18
N ALA A 57 -7.72 10.59 -0.61
CA ALA A 57 -7.77 10.95 0.81
C ALA A 57 -8.66 12.16 1.13
N ARG A 58 -9.26 12.82 0.12
CA ARG A 58 -10.01 14.07 0.29
C ARG A 58 -11.53 13.92 0.11
N GLY A 59 -12.02 12.69 -0.05
CA GLY A 59 -13.46 12.41 -0.19
C GLY A 59 -14.07 13.01 -1.46
N ARG A 60 -13.29 13.16 -2.53
CA ARG A 60 -13.73 13.74 -3.80
C ARG A 60 -13.95 12.67 -4.88
N PHE A 61 -14.82 11.70 -4.61
CA PHE A 61 -15.23 10.73 -5.62
C PHE A 61 -16.73 10.77 -5.87
N GLU A 62 -17.09 10.71 -7.16
CA GLU A 62 -18.39 10.25 -7.61
C GLU A 62 -18.44 8.72 -7.53
N ILE A 63 -19.63 8.17 -7.24
CA ILE A 63 -19.86 6.75 -6.92
C ILE A 63 -19.30 5.78 -7.97
N GLY A 64 -19.17 6.19 -9.25
CA GLY A 64 -18.63 5.38 -10.34
C GLY A 64 -17.11 5.18 -10.34
N ALA A 65 -16.35 5.90 -9.50
CA ALA A 65 -14.91 5.71 -9.35
C ALA A 65 -14.54 4.49 -8.47
N LEU A 66 -15.51 3.67 -8.07
CA LEU A 66 -15.32 2.47 -7.25
C LEU A 66 -15.28 1.15 -8.08
N ASP A 67 -15.53 1.21 -9.39
CA ASP A 67 -15.79 0.02 -10.22
C ASP A 67 -14.65 -0.33 -11.24
N GLY A 68 -13.57 0.46 -11.32
CA GLY A 68 -12.45 0.24 -12.25
C GLY A 68 -11.21 -0.37 -11.59
N VAL A 69 -10.41 -1.18 -12.30
CA VAL A 69 -9.20 -1.86 -11.74
C VAL A 69 -7.89 -1.22 -12.25
N GLU A 70 -7.87 0.10 -12.46
CA GLU A 70 -6.64 0.84 -12.75
C GLU A 70 -6.36 1.87 -11.65
N TYR A 71 -5.41 1.53 -10.77
CA TYR A 71 -5.09 2.30 -9.55
C TYR A 71 -4.73 3.76 -9.82
N SER A 72 -4.13 4.03 -10.98
CA SER A 72 -3.97 5.38 -11.51
C SER A 72 -5.34 5.98 -11.85
N HIS A 73 -6.15 5.52 -12.79
CA HIS A 73 -7.41 6.25 -13.08
C HIS A 73 -8.38 6.38 -11.87
N LEU A 74 -8.36 5.44 -10.93
CA LEU A 74 -9.13 5.48 -9.67
C LEU A 74 -8.66 6.52 -8.68
N THR A 75 -7.42 7.01 -8.77
CA THR A 75 -6.90 7.97 -7.78
C THR A 75 -6.84 9.41 -8.29
N GLY A 76 -7.25 9.71 -9.55
CA GLY A 76 -7.31 11.06 -10.16
C GLY A 76 -6.43 11.41 -11.41
N GLY A 77 -5.55 10.54 -11.92
CA GLY A 77 -4.70 10.76 -13.12
C GLY A 77 -3.20 11.17 -12.99
N TYR A 78 -2.49 11.13 -11.84
CA TYR A 78 -1.04 11.48 -11.64
C TYR A 78 -0.20 10.44 -12.38
N ALA A 79 0.88 10.90 -13.00
CA ALA A 79 2.02 10.05 -13.33
C ALA A 79 2.72 9.56 -12.05
N GLY A 80 3.30 8.37 -12.11
CA GLY A 80 4.09 7.79 -11.00
C GLY A 80 5.45 8.46 -10.81
N GLY A 81 6.09 8.20 -9.66
CA GLY A 81 7.37 8.81 -9.27
C GLY A 81 8.62 8.00 -9.60
N GLN A 82 8.51 6.84 -10.27
CA GLN A 82 9.67 6.09 -10.76
C GLN A 82 10.16 6.67 -12.09
N ALA A 83 10.73 7.86 -12.02
CA ALA A 83 11.21 8.65 -13.14
C ALA A 83 12.29 9.63 -12.66
N GLU A 84 13.02 10.24 -13.58
CA GLU A 84 14.02 11.28 -13.26
C GLU A 84 13.37 12.53 -12.65
N PHE A 85 12.10 12.79 -12.98
CA PHE A 85 11.34 13.93 -12.48
C PHE A 85 9.90 13.51 -12.15
N VAL A 86 9.34 14.09 -11.08
CA VAL A 86 7.95 13.89 -10.68
C VAL A 86 7.29 15.23 -10.38
N ARG A 87 6.03 15.39 -10.79
CA ARG A 87 5.23 16.54 -10.39
C ARG A 87 4.49 16.23 -9.09
N VAL A 88 4.67 17.08 -8.08
CA VAL A 88 3.92 17.02 -6.83
C VAL A 88 2.97 18.23 -6.73
N PRO A 89 1.65 18.02 -6.71
CA PRO A 89 0.68 19.11 -6.61
C PRO A 89 0.43 19.46 -5.14
N PHE A 90 -0.16 20.64 -4.91
CA PHE A 90 -0.45 21.13 -3.56
C PHE A 90 0.79 21.06 -2.66
N ALA A 91 1.94 21.49 -3.20
CA ALA A 91 3.25 21.28 -2.61
C ALA A 91 3.38 21.88 -1.20
N ASP A 92 2.55 22.87 -0.88
CA ASP A 92 2.40 23.49 0.43
C ASP A 92 1.83 22.54 1.51
N THR A 93 1.14 21.46 1.11
CA THR A 93 0.46 20.53 2.03
C THR A 93 0.84 19.06 1.87
N THR A 94 1.56 18.69 0.80
CA THR A 94 1.87 17.29 0.48
C THR A 94 3.29 16.86 0.84
N HIS A 95 4.22 17.79 1.05
CA HIS A 95 5.61 17.47 1.35
C HIS A 95 5.88 17.49 2.85
N ILE A 96 6.74 16.58 3.30
CA ILE A 96 7.41 16.69 4.59
C ILE A 96 8.83 17.18 4.34
N LYS A 97 9.24 18.20 5.10
CA LYS A 97 10.62 18.69 5.06
C LYS A 97 11.49 17.75 5.88
N ILE A 98 12.48 17.15 5.24
CA ILE A 98 13.45 16.29 5.91
C ILE A 98 14.55 17.17 6.52
N PRO A 99 14.82 17.04 7.83
CA PRO A 99 15.93 17.74 8.48
C PRO A 99 17.27 17.16 8.05
N ASP A 100 18.33 17.98 8.14
CA ASP A 100 19.69 17.54 7.83
C ASP A 100 20.13 16.37 8.74
N GLY A 101 21.00 15.51 8.22
CA GLY A 101 21.64 14.43 8.99
C GLY A 101 20.96 13.07 8.89
N LEU A 102 19.86 12.94 8.15
CA LEU A 102 19.24 11.66 7.79
C LEU A 102 19.59 11.29 6.33
N THR A 103 19.78 10.00 6.05
CA THR A 103 19.95 9.54 4.66
C THR A 103 18.59 9.38 3.97
N ASP A 104 18.57 9.43 2.63
CA ASP A 104 17.36 9.22 1.84
C ASP A 104 16.69 7.88 2.20
N GLU A 105 17.48 6.81 2.35
CA GLU A 105 16.98 5.46 2.67
C GLU A 105 16.25 5.41 4.02
N GLN A 106 16.68 6.22 5.00
CA GLN A 106 16.06 6.29 6.32
C GLN A 106 14.70 6.98 6.28
N VAL A 107 14.44 7.84 5.28
CA VAL A 107 13.20 8.65 5.21
C VAL A 107 12.32 8.28 4.02
N LEU A 108 12.83 7.52 3.05
CA LEU A 108 12.14 7.17 1.80
C LEU A 108 10.76 6.56 2.06
N PHE A 109 10.64 5.74 3.09
CA PHE A 109 9.41 5.00 3.39
C PHE A 109 8.36 5.79 4.16
N LEU A 110 8.66 7.03 4.56
CA LEU A 110 7.69 7.95 5.17
C LEU A 110 6.58 8.39 4.20
N GLY A 111 6.76 8.21 2.89
CA GLY A 111 5.75 8.54 1.89
C GLY A 111 4.66 7.49 1.72
N ASP A 112 4.83 6.27 2.24
CA ASP A 112 3.89 5.17 2.02
C ASP A 112 4.02 4.07 3.09
N ILE A 113 4.92 3.10 2.89
CA ILE A 113 4.82 1.80 3.55
C ILE A 113 5.05 1.86 5.07
N PHE A 114 5.84 2.83 5.57
CA PHE A 114 6.03 2.98 7.01
C PHE A 114 4.78 3.55 7.70
N PRO A 115 4.21 4.70 7.26
CA PRO A 115 2.88 5.14 7.69
C PRO A 115 1.79 4.08 7.51
N THR A 116 1.82 3.28 6.44
CA THR A 116 0.82 2.23 6.20
C THR A 116 0.91 1.12 7.25
N GLY A 117 2.12 0.61 7.52
CA GLY A 117 2.32 -0.37 8.58
C GLY A 117 2.01 0.20 9.97
N TRP A 118 2.34 1.47 10.21
CA TRP A 118 2.03 2.16 11.46
C TRP A 118 0.53 2.32 11.68
N GLN A 119 -0.19 2.84 10.69
CA GLN A 119 -1.65 2.99 10.76
C GLN A 119 -2.34 1.64 10.95
N ALA A 120 -1.84 0.59 10.29
CA ALA A 120 -2.36 -0.76 10.46
C ALA A 120 -2.28 -1.22 11.93
N ALA A 121 -1.15 -0.96 12.60
CA ALA A 121 -0.95 -1.28 14.00
C ALA A 121 -1.74 -0.35 14.96
N VAL A 122 -1.79 0.95 14.68
CA VAL A 122 -2.59 1.91 15.47
C VAL A 122 -4.08 1.60 15.39
N ASN A 123 -4.58 1.19 14.23
CA ASN A 123 -5.97 0.77 14.04
C ASN A 123 -6.36 -0.41 14.95
N CYS A 124 -5.38 -1.22 15.37
CA CYS A 124 -5.62 -2.32 16.29
C CYS A 124 -5.83 -1.84 17.73
N ASP A 125 -5.45 -0.62 18.12
CA ASP A 125 -5.52 -0.16 19.52
C ASP A 125 -4.85 -1.18 20.45
N ILE A 126 -3.54 -1.36 20.22
CA ILE A 126 -2.73 -2.43 20.81
C ILE A 126 -2.51 -2.14 22.30
N GLU A 127 -2.82 -3.12 23.13
CA GLU A 127 -2.53 -3.12 24.56
C GLU A 127 -1.30 -3.99 24.90
N PRO A 128 -0.60 -3.73 26.03
CA PRO A 128 0.59 -4.48 26.43
C PRO A 128 0.42 -5.99 26.64
N THR A 129 -0.82 -6.48 26.68
CA THR A 129 -1.13 -7.90 26.81
C THR A 129 -1.44 -8.58 25.48
N ASP A 130 -1.53 -7.82 24.39
CA ASP A 130 -2.12 -8.28 23.15
C ASP A 130 -1.18 -9.13 22.31
N THR A 131 -1.76 -10.17 21.70
CA THR A 131 -1.18 -10.92 20.60
C THR A 131 -1.69 -10.35 19.28
N VAL A 132 -0.77 -9.92 18.42
CA VAL A 132 -1.08 -9.38 17.08
C VAL A 132 -0.69 -10.40 16.03
N ALA A 133 -1.65 -10.91 15.26
CA ALA A 133 -1.41 -11.78 14.11
C ALA A 133 -1.43 -10.97 12.80
N ILE A 134 -0.41 -11.10 11.97
CA ILE A 134 -0.23 -10.30 10.75
C ILE A 134 -0.10 -11.26 9.56
N TRP A 135 -1.02 -11.17 8.61
CA TRP A 135 -0.90 -11.88 7.33
C TRP A 135 -0.11 -11.02 6.36
N GLY A 136 0.92 -11.61 5.76
CA GLY A 136 1.84 -10.94 4.85
C GLY A 136 3.07 -10.39 5.55
N ALA A 137 4.24 -10.85 5.11
CA ALA A 137 5.56 -10.41 5.55
C ALA A 137 6.29 -9.60 4.47
N GLY A 138 5.56 -9.05 3.48
CA GLY A 138 6.08 -8.08 2.52
C GLY A 138 6.43 -6.73 3.17
N PRO A 139 6.83 -5.70 2.41
CA PRO A 139 7.30 -4.43 2.98
C PRO A 139 6.34 -3.77 3.97
N VAL A 140 5.04 -3.70 3.66
CA VAL A 140 4.01 -3.19 4.58
C VAL A 140 3.90 -4.06 5.83
N GLY A 141 3.90 -5.38 5.68
CA GLY A 141 3.89 -6.32 6.80
C GLY A 141 5.09 -6.16 7.73
N GLN A 142 6.29 -5.98 7.17
CA GLN A 142 7.51 -5.73 7.95
C GLN A 142 7.44 -4.43 8.76
N MET A 143 6.83 -3.39 8.20
CA MET A 143 6.56 -2.13 8.91
C MET A 143 5.50 -2.33 9.99
N ALA A 144 4.43 -3.09 9.72
CA ALA A 144 3.37 -3.40 10.68
C ALA A 144 3.90 -4.21 11.88
N ILE A 145 4.80 -5.19 11.65
CA ILE A 145 5.45 -5.96 12.71
C ILE A 145 6.18 -5.05 13.69
N ARG A 146 7.09 -4.21 13.16
CA ARG A 146 7.89 -3.30 13.99
C ARG A 146 7.03 -2.23 14.65
N SER A 147 6.00 -1.75 13.96
CA SER A 147 5.03 -0.80 14.52
C SER A 147 4.25 -1.41 15.69
N ALA A 148 3.78 -2.65 15.57
CA ALA A 148 3.08 -3.35 16.64
C ALA A 148 3.98 -3.57 17.88
N LEU A 149 5.25 -3.92 17.66
CA LEU A 149 6.24 -4.04 18.73
C LEU A 149 6.51 -2.69 19.42
N LEU A 150 6.69 -1.62 18.65
CA LEU A 150 6.88 -0.26 19.17
C LEU A 150 5.66 0.26 19.95
N LEU A 151 4.46 -0.18 19.57
CA LEU A 151 3.22 0.12 20.29
C LEU A 151 3.01 -0.78 21.52
N GLY A 152 3.95 -1.69 21.81
CA GLY A 152 3.97 -2.48 23.05
C GLY A 152 3.24 -3.80 22.98
N ALA A 153 2.95 -4.35 21.79
CA ALA A 153 2.36 -5.68 21.66
C ALA A 153 3.18 -6.71 22.45
N LYS A 154 2.51 -7.54 23.25
CA LYS A 154 3.16 -8.63 23.99
C LYS A 154 3.83 -9.62 23.04
N GLN A 155 3.15 -9.90 21.93
CA GLN A 155 3.56 -10.89 20.95
C GLN A 155 3.08 -10.47 19.56
N VAL A 156 3.97 -10.59 18.58
CA VAL A 156 3.63 -10.42 17.17
C VAL A 156 3.87 -11.76 16.47
N ILE A 157 2.85 -12.24 15.76
CA ILE A 157 2.89 -13.45 14.94
C ILE A 157 2.72 -13.00 13.49
N VAL A 158 3.62 -13.39 12.59
CA VAL A 158 3.47 -13.13 11.16
C VAL A 158 3.28 -14.42 10.37
N ILE A 159 2.40 -14.38 9.38
CA ILE A 159 2.03 -15.49 8.51
C ILE A 159 2.41 -15.14 7.07
N ASP A 160 3.35 -15.89 6.48
CA ASP A 160 3.74 -15.78 5.07
C ASP A 160 4.25 -17.15 4.60
N ARG A 161 4.65 -17.27 3.33
CA ARG A 161 5.31 -18.46 2.77
C ARG A 161 6.72 -18.20 2.27
N VAL A 162 7.13 -16.94 2.15
CA VAL A 162 8.44 -16.57 1.60
C VAL A 162 9.48 -16.61 2.71
N PRO A 163 10.47 -17.52 2.67
CA PRO A 163 11.42 -17.73 3.77
C PRO A 163 12.20 -16.48 4.15
N GLU A 164 12.63 -15.67 3.19
CA GLU A 164 13.44 -14.47 3.40
C GLU A 164 12.63 -13.36 4.11
N ARG A 165 11.35 -13.23 3.75
CA ARG A 165 10.40 -12.34 4.43
C ARG A 165 10.18 -12.78 5.88
N LEU A 166 10.00 -14.07 6.10
CA LEU A 166 9.88 -14.64 7.45
C LEU A 166 11.18 -14.47 8.24
N ALA A 167 12.35 -14.65 7.63
CA ALA A 167 13.64 -14.42 8.27
C ALA A 167 13.79 -12.96 8.75
N MET A 168 13.45 -11.99 7.90
CA MET A 168 13.46 -10.56 8.27
C MET A 168 12.49 -10.24 9.43
N ALA A 169 11.35 -10.92 9.48
CA ALA A 169 10.39 -10.79 10.58
C ALA A 169 10.91 -11.41 11.90
N LYS A 170 11.58 -12.57 11.84
CA LYS A 170 12.21 -13.19 13.03
C LYS A 170 13.24 -12.26 13.66
N VAL A 171 14.05 -11.57 12.84
CA VAL A 171 15.04 -10.60 13.31
C VAL A 171 14.37 -9.45 14.08
N ALA A 172 13.15 -9.05 13.71
CA ALA A 172 12.38 -8.06 14.45
C ALA A 172 11.83 -8.58 15.79
N GLY A 173 11.88 -9.89 16.05
CA GLY A 173 11.30 -10.52 17.24
C GLY A 173 9.91 -11.12 17.04
N ALA A 174 9.41 -11.19 15.80
CA ALA A 174 8.14 -11.84 15.51
C ALA A 174 8.25 -13.37 15.50
N ILE A 175 7.19 -14.04 15.95
CA ILE A 175 7.00 -15.47 15.71
C ILE A 175 6.49 -15.63 14.29
N THR A 176 7.09 -16.51 13.51
CA THR A 176 6.69 -16.74 12.11
C THR A 176 5.97 -18.05 11.94
N ILE A 177 4.93 -18.04 11.10
CA ILE A 177 4.24 -19.25 10.64
C ILE A 177 4.45 -19.33 9.12
N ASN A 178 5.04 -20.42 8.66
CA ASN A 178 5.05 -20.75 7.24
C ASN A 178 3.85 -21.64 6.90
N PHE A 179 2.87 -21.10 6.18
CA PHE A 179 1.65 -21.83 5.86
C PHE A 179 1.83 -22.93 4.79
N ASP A 180 3.01 -23.01 4.16
CA ASP A 180 3.38 -24.16 3.33
C ASP A 180 3.89 -25.35 4.19
N ASP A 181 4.30 -25.11 5.43
CA ASP A 181 4.90 -26.13 6.32
C ASP A 181 3.95 -26.58 7.44
N GLU A 182 3.12 -25.67 7.95
CA GLU A 182 2.22 -25.93 9.08
C GLU A 182 0.84 -25.27 8.95
N SER A 183 -0.11 -25.71 9.77
CA SER A 183 -1.47 -25.17 9.83
C SER A 183 -1.49 -23.86 10.62
N VAL A 184 -1.87 -22.76 9.95
CA VAL A 184 -2.01 -21.44 10.58
C VAL A 184 -2.99 -21.48 11.74
N LEU A 185 -4.15 -22.12 11.56
CA LEU A 185 -5.18 -22.24 12.58
C LEU A 185 -4.66 -22.96 13.84
N ASP A 186 -4.04 -24.13 13.67
CA ASP A 186 -3.57 -24.93 14.79
C ASP A 186 -2.43 -24.23 15.53
N ARG A 187 -1.53 -23.59 14.77
CA ARG A 187 -0.41 -22.85 15.34
C ARG A 187 -0.86 -21.60 16.10
N LEU A 188 -1.80 -20.83 15.55
CA LEU A 188 -2.41 -19.71 16.29
C LEU A 188 -3.15 -20.20 17.54
N LYS A 189 -3.86 -21.32 17.46
CA LYS A 189 -4.55 -21.92 18.60
C LYS A 189 -3.56 -22.30 19.70
N GLU A 190 -2.43 -22.91 19.36
CA GLU A 190 -1.37 -23.25 20.31
C GLU A 190 -0.79 -21.99 20.97
N LEU A 191 -0.36 -21.01 20.15
CA LEU A 191 0.30 -19.78 20.63
C LEU A 191 -0.60 -18.90 21.50
N THR A 192 -1.92 -18.98 21.29
CA THR A 192 -2.92 -18.15 22.00
C THR A 192 -3.70 -18.92 23.06
N GLY A 193 -3.31 -20.17 23.37
CA GLY A 193 -4.03 -21.00 24.34
C GLY A 193 -5.49 -21.26 23.97
N GLY A 194 -5.79 -21.32 22.67
CA GLY A 194 -7.11 -21.60 22.11
C GLY A 194 -8.05 -20.40 22.03
N LYS A 195 -7.62 -19.22 22.46
CA LYS A 195 -8.48 -18.02 22.46
C LYS A 195 -8.52 -17.30 21.11
N GLY A 196 -7.46 -17.45 20.31
CA GLY A 196 -7.21 -16.63 19.13
C GLY A 196 -6.51 -15.32 19.50
N PRO A 197 -5.84 -14.67 18.52
CA PRO A 197 -5.20 -13.37 18.74
C PRO A 197 -6.22 -12.28 19.08
N GLU A 198 -5.80 -11.31 19.87
CA GLU A 198 -6.54 -10.08 20.18
C GLU A 198 -6.76 -9.23 18.92
N LYS A 199 -5.71 -9.12 18.10
CA LYS A 199 -5.63 -8.22 16.97
C LYS A 199 -5.15 -8.97 15.74
N CYS A 200 -5.78 -8.72 14.60
CA CYS A 200 -5.36 -9.26 13.32
C CYS A 200 -5.11 -8.14 12.31
N ILE A 201 -4.06 -8.26 11.51
CA ILE A 201 -3.72 -7.31 10.44
C ILE A 201 -3.61 -8.06 9.10
N ASP A 202 -4.33 -7.57 8.08
CA ASP A 202 -4.18 -8.01 6.69
C ASP A 202 -3.24 -7.08 5.93
N ALA A 203 -1.98 -7.48 5.77
CA ALA A 203 -0.99 -6.78 4.95
C ALA A 203 -0.76 -7.49 3.60
N VAL A 204 -1.76 -8.23 3.10
CA VAL A 204 -1.72 -8.96 1.82
C VAL A 204 -2.62 -8.32 0.77
N GLY A 205 -3.92 -8.16 1.06
CA GLY A 205 -4.90 -7.68 0.09
C GLY A 205 -5.11 -8.63 -1.11
N MET A 206 -5.29 -8.06 -2.30
CA MET A 206 -5.58 -8.77 -3.58
C MET A 206 -4.61 -9.91 -3.91
N GLU A 207 -3.37 -9.87 -3.41
CA GLU A 207 -2.35 -10.89 -3.69
C GLU A 207 -2.41 -12.09 -2.73
N SER A 208 -3.56 -12.43 -2.14
CA SER A 208 -3.60 -13.58 -1.23
C SER A 208 -3.34 -14.91 -1.96
N HIS A 209 -2.25 -15.59 -1.58
CA HIS A 209 -1.83 -16.88 -2.12
C HIS A 209 -2.03 -17.98 -1.09
N ALA A 210 -3.28 -18.38 -0.83
CA ALA A 210 -3.53 -19.62 -0.12
C ALA A 210 -3.49 -20.81 -1.11
N THR A 211 -2.85 -21.90 -0.70
CA THR A 211 -2.62 -23.10 -1.52
C THR A 211 -3.46 -24.30 -1.09
N ARG A 212 -4.06 -24.28 0.12
CA ARG A 212 -4.58 -25.50 0.76
C ARG A 212 -6.00 -25.48 1.32
N SER A 213 -6.74 -24.37 1.21
CA SER A 213 -8.16 -24.34 1.60
C SER A 213 -9.08 -24.55 0.39
N PHE A 214 -10.21 -25.23 0.59
CA PHE A 214 -11.22 -25.47 -0.45
C PHE A 214 -11.69 -24.15 -1.09
N ASP A 215 -11.83 -23.10 -0.25
CA ASP A 215 -12.18 -21.75 -0.70
C ASP A 215 -11.09 -21.12 -1.59
N ALA A 216 -9.79 -21.31 -1.27
CA ALA A 216 -8.71 -20.75 -2.09
C ALA A 216 -8.58 -21.41 -3.47
N ILE A 217 -8.90 -22.71 -3.58
CA ILE A 217 -8.96 -23.42 -4.86
C ILE A 217 -10.13 -22.89 -5.69
N TYR A 218 -11.29 -22.68 -5.07
CA TYR A 218 -12.47 -22.12 -5.72
C TYR A 218 -12.25 -20.68 -6.23
N ASP A 219 -11.69 -19.79 -5.40
CA ASP A 219 -11.41 -18.40 -5.76
C ASP A 219 -10.41 -18.33 -6.95
N ARG A 220 -9.42 -19.23 -7.01
CA ARG A 220 -8.50 -19.36 -8.16
C ARG A 220 -9.21 -19.76 -9.45
N VAL A 221 -10.15 -20.70 -9.38
CA VAL A 221 -10.94 -21.14 -10.54
C VAL A 221 -11.81 -20.01 -11.06
N LYS A 222 -12.45 -19.24 -10.17
CA LYS A 222 -13.28 -18.09 -10.56
C LYS A 222 -12.48 -16.94 -11.16
N GLN A 223 -11.28 -16.65 -10.65
CA GLN A 223 -10.37 -15.69 -11.27
C GLN A 223 -9.97 -16.11 -12.68
N ALA A 224 -9.66 -17.39 -12.89
CA ALA A 224 -9.28 -17.91 -14.19
C ALA A 224 -10.40 -17.78 -15.25
N VAL A 225 -11.65 -17.61 -14.81
CA VAL A 225 -12.83 -17.37 -15.66
C VAL A 225 -13.38 -15.94 -15.55
N MET A 226 -12.61 -15.00 -14.99
CA MET A 226 -12.98 -13.58 -14.81
C MET A 226 -14.26 -13.33 -14.00
N LEU A 227 -14.66 -14.25 -13.12
CA LEU A 227 -15.89 -14.13 -12.31
C LEU A 227 -15.66 -13.53 -10.91
N GLU A 228 -14.41 -13.40 -10.45
CA GLU A 228 -14.04 -12.76 -9.17
C GLU A 228 -12.74 -11.96 -9.33
N THR A 229 -12.70 -10.74 -8.80
CA THR A 229 -11.52 -9.86 -8.84
C THR A 229 -10.61 -10.01 -7.60
N ASP A 230 -11.18 -10.20 -6.41
CA ASP A 230 -10.44 -10.18 -5.14
C ASP A 230 -10.41 -11.55 -4.43
N ARG A 231 -9.32 -11.86 -3.71
CA ARG A 231 -9.17 -13.08 -2.90
C ARG A 231 -9.26 -12.78 -1.40
N PRO A 232 -10.44 -12.91 -0.75
CA PRO A 232 -10.63 -12.54 0.65
C PRO A 232 -10.27 -13.66 1.63
N HIS A 233 -9.43 -14.64 1.24
CA HIS A 233 -9.07 -15.76 2.12
C HIS A 233 -8.52 -15.30 3.48
N VAL A 234 -7.63 -14.30 3.46
CA VAL A 234 -7.07 -13.70 4.69
C VAL A 234 -8.17 -13.11 5.56
N LEU A 235 -9.10 -12.35 4.98
CA LEU A 235 -10.26 -11.81 5.71
C LEU A 235 -11.11 -12.91 6.36
N ARG A 236 -11.40 -14.00 5.61
CA ARG A 236 -12.16 -15.14 6.14
C ARG A 236 -11.41 -15.78 7.32
N GLU A 237 -10.12 -16.04 7.17
CA GLU A 237 -9.29 -16.65 8.21
C GLU A 237 -9.21 -15.76 9.46
N MET A 238 -8.95 -14.47 9.30
CA MET A 238 -8.92 -13.48 10.38
C MET A 238 -10.23 -13.46 11.17
N ILE A 239 -11.39 -13.51 10.51
CA ILE A 239 -12.69 -13.58 11.21
C ILE A 239 -12.80 -14.86 12.04
N TYR A 240 -12.33 -15.99 11.53
CA TYR A 240 -12.40 -17.27 12.23
C TYR A 240 -11.41 -17.39 13.39
N VAL A 241 -10.20 -16.85 13.25
CA VAL A 241 -9.15 -17.00 14.27
C VAL A 241 -9.14 -15.88 15.29
N CYS A 242 -9.53 -14.65 14.94
CA CYS A 242 -9.57 -13.54 15.88
C CYS A 242 -10.51 -13.86 17.04
N ARG A 243 -10.09 -13.51 18.26
CA ARG A 243 -10.90 -13.77 19.45
C ARG A 243 -12.17 -12.91 19.47
N PRO A 244 -13.21 -13.28 20.24
CA PRO A 244 -14.34 -12.40 20.49
C PRO A 244 -13.89 -11.03 21.03
N ALA A 245 -14.57 -9.98 20.57
CA ALA A 245 -14.26 -8.56 20.80
C ALA A 245 -12.86 -8.12 20.31
N GLY A 246 -12.24 -8.87 19.40
CA GLY A 246 -10.98 -8.50 18.78
C GLY A 246 -11.12 -7.49 17.64
N THR A 247 -9.97 -7.03 17.12
CA THR A 247 -9.90 -6.01 16.06
C THR A 247 -9.24 -6.56 14.80
N LEU A 248 -9.87 -6.31 13.65
CA LEU A 248 -9.33 -6.59 12.33
C LEU A 248 -8.92 -5.27 11.67
N SER A 249 -7.63 -5.15 11.33
CA SER A 249 -7.06 -4.02 10.62
C SER A 249 -6.70 -4.44 9.19
N VAL A 250 -7.17 -3.71 8.18
CA VAL A 250 -7.04 -4.09 6.78
C VAL A 250 -6.40 -2.93 5.99
N PRO A 251 -5.06 -2.78 6.05
CA PRO A 251 -4.31 -1.92 5.14
C PRO A 251 -4.14 -2.53 3.73
N GLY A 252 -4.29 -3.86 3.60
CA GLY A 252 -4.26 -4.56 2.32
C GLY A 252 -5.31 -4.02 1.34
N VAL A 253 -4.92 -3.90 0.08
CA VAL A 253 -5.79 -3.32 -0.96
C VAL A 253 -6.83 -4.35 -1.38
N TYR A 254 -8.09 -3.90 -1.46
CA TYR A 254 -9.23 -4.57 -2.07
C TYR A 254 -9.89 -3.58 -3.04
N GLY A 255 -10.10 -3.99 -4.29
CA GLY A 255 -10.52 -3.10 -5.38
C GLY A 255 -11.93 -3.37 -5.89
N GLY A 256 -12.54 -4.50 -5.52
CA GLY A 256 -13.83 -4.91 -6.04
C GLY A 256 -14.75 -5.52 -4.98
N LEU A 257 -15.78 -6.21 -5.47
CA LEU A 257 -16.70 -6.96 -4.62
C LEU A 257 -16.01 -8.22 -4.07
N ILE A 258 -16.17 -8.44 -2.76
CA ILE A 258 -15.70 -9.64 -2.06
C ILE A 258 -16.89 -10.56 -1.74
N ASP A 259 -16.75 -11.86 -2.01
CA ASP A 259 -17.80 -12.87 -1.76
C ASP A 259 -17.43 -13.79 -0.57
N LYS A 260 -18.46 -14.40 0.04
CA LYS A 260 -18.34 -15.39 1.13
C LYS A 260 -17.56 -14.89 2.34
N ILE A 261 -17.70 -13.62 2.67
CA ILE A 261 -17.22 -13.11 3.95
C ILE A 261 -18.13 -13.68 5.06
N PRO A 262 -17.59 -14.39 6.08
CA PRO A 262 -18.38 -14.94 7.18
C PRO A 262 -18.85 -13.84 8.14
N PHE A 263 -19.65 -12.91 7.64
CA PHE A 263 -20.09 -11.71 8.36
C PHE A 263 -20.94 -12.06 9.58
N GLY A 264 -21.70 -13.16 9.53
CA GLY A 264 -22.40 -13.70 10.69
C GLY A 264 -21.43 -14.05 11.83
N ALA A 265 -20.28 -14.67 11.54
CA ALA A 265 -19.27 -14.95 12.56
C ALA A 265 -18.61 -13.66 13.07
N SER A 266 -18.33 -12.70 12.19
CA SER A 266 -17.82 -11.38 12.57
C SER A 266 -18.76 -10.65 13.54
N MET A 267 -20.06 -10.65 13.24
CA MET A 267 -21.08 -10.04 14.09
C MET A 267 -21.21 -10.76 15.44
N ASN A 268 -21.32 -12.08 15.45
CA ASN A 268 -21.47 -12.86 16.69
C ASN A 268 -20.25 -12.77 17.60
N LYS A 269 -19.05 -12.60 17.04
CA LYS A 269 -17.83 -12.36 17.80
C LYS A 269 -17.67 -10.90 18.26
N GLY A 270 -18.49 -9.98 17.77
CA GLY A 270 -18.34 -8.54 18.07
C GLY A 270 -17.02 -7.97 17.57
N LEU A 271 -16.57 -8.38 16.37
CA LEU A 271 -15.30 -7.91 15.81
C LEU A 271 -15.39 -6.45 15.38
N THR A 272 -14.36 -5.68 15.71
CA THR A 272 -14.18 -4.31 15.20
C THR A 272 -13.34 -4.34 13.94
N TRP A 273 -13.79 -3.66 12.87
CA TRP A 273 -13.04 -3.53 11.62
C TRP A 273 -12.53 -2.11 11.45
N LYS A 274 -11.26 -2.00 11.03
CA LYS A 274 -10.62 -0.75 10.62
C LYS A 274 -9.90 -0.98 9.30
N MET A 275 -10.19 -0.15 8.30
CA MET A 275 -9.68 -0.35 6.94
C MET A 275 -9.56 0.99 6.22
N GLY A 276 -8.92 0.97 5.05
CA GLY A 276 -8.85 2.11 4.15
C GLY A 276 -7.43 2.53 3.82
N GLN A 277 -7.33 3.45 2.87
CA GLN A 277 -6.06 4.05 2.46
C GLN A 277 -5.40 4.78 3.63
N THR A 278 -4.07 4.71 3.68
CA THR A 278 -3.29 5.32 4.75
C THR A 278 -3.39 6.84 4.71
N HIS A 279 -3.64 7.44 5.87
CA HIS A 279 -3.58 8.88 6.07
C HIS A 279 -2.13 9.31 6.29
N VAL A 280 -1.27 9.22 5.27
CA VAL A 280 0.19 9.42 5.38
C VAL A 280 0.55 10.66 6.20
N ASN A 281 0.04 11.83 5.80
CA ASN A 281 0.33 13.11 6.48
C ASN A 281 -0.05 13.14 7.96
N ARG A 282 -1.00 12.31 8.41
CA ARG A 282 -1.37 12.23 9.83
C ARG A 282 -0.23 11.68 10.68
N TRP A 283 0.61 10.82 10.11
CA TRP A 283 1.60 10.04 10.83
C TRP A 283 3.02 10.54 10.60
N THR A 284 3.30 11.18 9.47
CA THR A 284 4.68 11.39 9.03
C THR A 284 5.53 12.18 10.03
N ASP A 285 5.00 13.21 10.69
CA ASP A 285 5.76 13.98 11.69
C ASP A 285 6.16 13.12 12.90
N ASP A 286 5.26 12.25 13.37
CA ASP A 286 5.55 11.32 14.48
C ASP A 286 6.60 10.29 14.09
N LEU A 287 6.45 9.73 12.89
CA LEU A 287 7.35 8.69 12.38
C LEU A 287 8.74 9.23 12.06
N LEU A 288 8.83 10.45 11.51
CA LEU A 288 10.10 11.15 11.31
C LEU A 288 10.82 11.35 12.65
N ARG A 289 10.10 11.81 13.69
CA ARG A 289 10.68 11.98 15.02
C ARG A 289 11.22 10.65 15.58
N ARG A 290 10.48 9.55 15.43
CA ARG A 290 10.93 8.22 15.86
C ARG A 290 12.18 7.73 15.15
N ILE A 291 12.34 8.08 13.87
CA ILE A 291 13.58 7.81 13.11
C ILE A 291 14.74 8.62 13.70
N GLN A 292 14.54 9.92 13.93
CA GLN A 292 15.57 10.78 14.52
C GLN A 292 16.00 10.35 15.93
N GLU A 293 15.05 9.84 16.72
CA GLU A 293 15.30 9.30 18.06
C GLU A 293 15.92 7.88 18.04
N GLY A 294 16.14 7.31 16.85
CA GLY A 294 16.73 5.97 16.70
C GLY A 294 15.82 4.83 17.14
N GLN A 295 14.52 5.07 17.29
CA GLN A 295 13.56 4.01 17.67
C GLN A 295 13.37 3.00 16.54
N ILE A 296 13.50 3.44 15.29
CA ILE A 296 13.40 2.59 14.10
C ILE A 296 14.13 3.23 12.93
N ASP A 297 14.91 2.43 12.20
CA ASP A 297 15.47 2.80 10.90
C ASP A 297 14.76 1.98 9.82
N PRO A 298 13.82 2.57 9.04
CA PRO A 298 13.01 1.83 8.09
C PRO A 298 13.81 1.34 6.86
N SER A 299 15.08 1.73 6.70
CA SER A 299 15.95 1.24 5.63
C SER A 299 16.22 -0.26 5.73
N PHE A 300 15.96 -0.89 6.88
CA PHE A 300 16.11 -2.34 7.09
C PHE A 300 15.40 -3.19 6.02
N VAL A 301 14.33 -2.66 5.42
CA VAL A 301 13.49 -3.39 4.46
C VAL A 301 14.13 -3.45 3.08
N ILE A 302 15.09 -2.57 2.80
CA ILE A 302 15.79 -2.49 1.50
C ILE A 302 16.64 -3.74 1.32
N THR A 303 16.35 -4.47 0.25
CA THR A 303 17.13 -5.64 -0.16
C THR A 303 17.96 -5.38 -1.40
N HIS A 304 17.49 -4.47 -2.27
CA HIS A 304 18.12 -4.18 -3.54
C HIS A 304 18.11 -2.68 -3.78
N THR A 305 19.22 -2.15 -4.29
CA THR A 305 19.33 -0.80 -4.80
C THR A 305 19.92 -0.88 -6.18
N VAL A 306 19.20 -0.39 -7.20
CA VAL A 306 19.61 -0.47 -8.60
C VAL A 306 19.38 0.87 -9.31
N PRO A 307 20.07 1.16 -10.43
CA PRO A 307 19.75 2.28 -11.30
C PRO A 307 18.31 2.21 -11.83
N LEU A 308 17.72 3.36 -12.17
CA LEU A 308 16.36 3.45 -12.71
C LEU A 308 16.15 2.54 -13.94
N GLU A 309 17.16 2.41 -14.81
CA GLU A 309 17.12 1.62 -16.04
C GLU A 309 16.96 0.12 -15.79
N GLU A 310 17.39 -0.37 -14.62
CA GLU A 310 17.26 -1.78 -14.21
C GLU A 310 15.90 -2.08 -13.57
N GLY A 311 15.08 -1.05 -13.32
CA GLY A 311 13.75 -1.16 -12.72
C GLY A 311 12.88 -2.27 -13.31
N PRO A 312 12.71 -2.39 -14.64
CA PRO A 312 11.91 -3.45 -15.25
C PRO A 312 12.35 -4.86 -14.89
N GLY A 313 13.66 -5.10 -14.77
CA GLY A 313 14.20 -6.39 -14.33
C GLY A 313 13.85 -6.67 -12.87
N MET A 314 13.96 -5.65 -12.02
CA MET A 314 13.64 -5.78 -10.60
C MET A 314 12.14 -5.98 -10.31
N TYR A 315 11.25 -5.47 -11.16
CA TYR A 315 9.82 -5.81 -11.10
C TYR A 315 9.58 -7.31 -11.26
N LYS A 316 10.32 -7.97 -12.18
CA LYS A 316 10.24 -9.41 -12.36
C LYS A 316 10.75 -10.14 -11.11
N THR A 317 11.93 -9.78 -10.62
CA THR A 317 12.52 -10.37 -9.41
C THR A 317 11.59 -10.25 -8.20
N PHE A 318 10.98 -9.07 -8.00
CA PHE A 318 10.03 -8.82 -6.92
C PHE A 318 8.75 -9.66 -7.05
N ARG A 319 8.16 -9.74 -8.26
CA ARG A 319 6.96 -10.54 -8.53
C ARG A 319 7.21 -12.03 -8.32
N ASP A 320 8.32 -12.53 -8.85
CA ASP A 320 8.67 -13.95 -8.86
C ASP A 320 9.25 -14.40 -7.50
N LYS A 321 9.51 -13.45 -6.59
CA LYS A 321 10.05 -13.67 -5.23
C LYS A 321 11.41 -14.36 -5.29
N GLU A 322 12.21 -13.96 -6.27
CA GLU A 322 13.56 -14.47 -6.49
C GLU A 322 14.57 -13.59 -5.76
N ASP A 323 15.79 -14.10 -5.60
CA ASP A 323 16.95 -13.37 -5.08
C ASP A 323 16.75 -12.72 -3.69
N GLY A 324 15.85 -13.27 -2.88
CA GLY A 324 15.51 -12.70 -1.58
C GLY A 324 14.93 -11.27 -1.66
N CYS A 325 14.34 -10.90 -2.79
CA CYS A 325 13.82 -9.56 -3.02
C CYS A 325 12.59 -9.24 -2.15
N ILE A 326 12.72 -8.23 -1.29
CA ILE A 326 11.64 -7.72 -0.43
C ILE A 326 11.32 -6.28 -0.76
N LYS A 327 12.32 -5.41 -0.88
CA LYS A 327 12.14 -4.02 -1.33
C LYS A 327 13.30 -3.60 -2.20
N VAL A 328 12.94 -2.94 -3.31
CA VAL A 328 13.84 -2.37 -4.29
C VAL A 328 13.77 -0.85 -4.18
N VAL A 329 14.93 -0.20 -4.18
CA VAL A 329 15.07 1.25 -4.33
C VAL A 329 15.73 1.53 -5.67
N LEU A 330 15.11 2.43 -6.45
CA LEU A 330 15.66 2.89 -7.72
C LEU A 330 16.47 4.18 -7.46
N LYS A 331 17.70 4.23 -7.96
CA LYS A 331 18.58 5.40 -7.89
C LYS A 331 18.69 6.04 -9.28
N LEU A 332 18.77 7.36 -9.27
CA LEU A 332 19.10 8.19 -10.44
C LEU A 332 20.62 8.38 -10.54
#